data_AF-A0A833U0E7-F1
#
_entry.id   AF-A0A833U0E7-F1
#
_cell.length_a   1.000
_cell.length_b   1.000
_cell.length_c   1.000
_cell.angle_alpha   90.00
_cell.angle_beta   90.00
_cell.angle_gamma   90.00
#
_symmetry.space_group_name_H-M   'P 1'
#
loop_
_entity.id
_entity.type
_entity.pdbx_description
1 polymer ?
#
loop_
_entity_poly.entity_id
_entity_poly.type
_entity_poly.pdbx_seq_one_letter_code
_entity_poly.pdbx_strand_id
1 'polypeptide(L)'
;MSKSSTKVNGLEQKLENWLKDEGFCHYFAIQIKGEEVLPFGFANRPFYSLDQARTYLEQLQTTNPEVDYHLCFSGIDVDCVDFDNLEFPMWHRVWMNQHQVRLIKLRMWKKSEQELSKLIQNYDEVIAWQTANNTTEFCHYYYVQSCDDKSIAMSSSHTPDIFEALITKVCFEKTMPEREFKIERGLIHTDSILSMDGRTADFFQEFIDYHKERITNLDPEYLVNREIVTETRKVKR
;
A
#
# COMPACT_ATOMS: atom_id res chain seq x y z
N MET A 1 0.98 39.28 10.58
CA MET A 1 1.49 38.03 11.16
C MET A 1 1.43 36.94 10.09
N SER A 2 2.55 36.66 9.42
CA SER A 2 2.65 35.58 8.42
C SER A 2 3.93 34.81 8.71
N LYS A 3 3.80 33.73 9.48
CA LYS A 3 4.85 32.73 9.71
C LYS A 3 4.16 31.38 9.89
N SER A 4 3.81 30.74 8.77
CA SER A 4 3.37 29.33 8.81
C SER A 4 3.59 28.54 7.51
N SER A 5 3.81 29.15 6.34
CA SER A 5 3.89 28.37 5.09
C SER A 5 5.28 27.84 4.72
N THR A 6 6.36 28.37 5.29
CA THR A 6 7.73 28.04 4.83
C THR A 6 8.33 26.77 5.47
N LYS A 7 7.81 26.32 6.63
CA LYS A 7 8.32 25.10 7.32
C LYS A 7 7.71 23.80 6.78
N VAL A 8 6.52 23.86 6.20
CA VAL A 8 5.77 22.69 5.73
C VAL A 8 6.39 22.11 4.44
N ASN A 9 6.74 22.98 3.47
CA ASN A 9 7.37 22.56 2.22
C ASN A 9 8.69 21.77 2.41
N GLY A 10 9.47 22.09 3.45
CA GLY A 10 10.75 21.42 3.71
C GLY A 10 10.61 20.02 4.32
N LEU A 11 9.53 19.75 5.06
CA LEU A 11 9.27 18.42 5.62
C LEU A 11 8.69 17.49 4.56
N GLU A 12 7.71 17.97 3.79
CA GLU A 12 7.07 17.18 2.73
C GLU A 12 8.09 16.73 1.70
N GLN A 13 8.96 17.63 1.24
CA GLN A 13 10.01 17.29 0.30
C GLN A 13 11.04 16.30 0.87
N LYS A 14 11.40 16.44 2.16
CA LYS A 14 12.29 15.48 2.84
C LYS A 14 11.65 14.10 2.95
N LEU A 15 10.38 14.06 3.33
CA LEU A 15 9.63 12.81 3.43
C LEU A 15 9.52 12.15 2.06
N GLU A 16 9.20 12.92 1.02
CA GLU A 16 9.16 12.40 -0.36
C GLU A 16 10.50 11.81 -0.79
N ASN A 17 11.60 12.48 -0.47
CA ASN A 17 12.94 11.97 -0.76
C ASN A 17 13.22 10.66 0.01
N TRP A 18 12.93 10.61 1.31
CA TRP A 18 13.10 9.38 2.09
C TRP A 18 12.20 8.25 1.60
N LEU A 19 10.97 8.54 1.17
CA LEU A 19 10.06 7.52 0.65
C LEU A 19 10.57 6.88 -0.66
N LYS A 20 11.45 7.55 -1.40
CA LYS A 20 12.08 7.05 -2.63
C LYS A 20 13.49 6.48 -2.41
N ASP A 21 14.06 6.69 -1.23
CA ASP A 21 15.42 6.27 -0.88
C ASP A 21 15.43 4.91 -0.17
N GLU A 22 16.21 3.97 -0.72
CA GLU A 22 16.39 2.65 -0.14
C GLU A 22 17.39 2.61 1.02
N GLY A 23 18.20 3.67 1.18
CA GLY A 23 19.23 3.75 2.22
C GLY A 23 18.70 4.22 3.57
N PHE A 24 17.49 4.80 3.63
CA PHE A 24 17.01 5.46 4.85
C PHE A 24 15.62 5.01 5.26
N CYS A 25 15.42 4.78 6.56
CA CYS A 25 14.10 4.66 7.19
C CYS A 25 13.74 5.97 7.91
N HIS A 26 12.72 6.67 7.43
CA HIS A 26 12.20 7.85 8.14
C HIS A 26 11.46 7.47 9.40
N TYR A 27 11.42 8.37 10.36
CA TYR A 27 10.55 8.26 11.51
C TYR A 27 10.03 9.62 11.94
N PHE A 28 8.84 9.60 12.51
CA PHE A 28 8.34 10.64 13.38
C PHE A 28 8.42 10.11 14.81
N ALA A 29 8.78 10.96 15.76
CA ALA A 29 8.84 10.60 17.17
C ALA A 29 8.41 11.79 18.03
N ILE A 30 8.14 11.53 19.30
CA ILE A 30 7.79 12.57 20.27
C ILE A 30 8.92 12.66 21.29
N GLN A 31 9.30 13.88 21.64
CA GLN A 31 10.33 14.19 22.61
C GLN A 31 9.70 14.94 23.78
N ILE A 32 10.31 14.83 24.94
CA ILE A 32 10.05 15.71 26.09
C ILE A 32 11.18 16.74 26.10
N LYS A 33 10.83 18.02 26.16
CA LYS A 33 11.82 19.09 26.17
C LYS A 33 12.70 19.01 27.42
N GLY A 34 14.02 19.00 27.22
CA GLY A 34 15.01 18.84 28.28
C GLY A 34 15.29 17.39 28.67
N GLU A 35 14.59 16.42 28.08
CA GLU A 35 14.79 14.98 28.25
C GLU A 35 14.84 14.28 26.87
N GLU A 36 15.54 14.89 25.91
CA GLU A 36 15.61 14.38 24.55
C GLU A 36 16.34 13.03 24.49
N VAL A 37 15.69 12.01 23.93
CA VAL A 37 16.25 10.66 23.74
C VAL A 37 16.37 10.37 22.24
N LEU A 38 17.53 9.95 21.78
CA LEU A 38 17.75 9.58 20.39
C LEU A 38 17.79 8.05 20.21
N PRO A 39 17.34 7.50 19.06
CA PRO A 39 16.73 8.23 17.94
C PRO A 39 15.22 8.48 18.11
N PHE A 40 14.49 7.61 18.84
CA PHE A 40 13.02 7.57 18.81
C PHE A 40 12.31 8.26 19.98
N GLY A 41 13.02 9.09 20.75
CA GLY A 41 12.42 9.94 21.75
C GLY A 41 11.75 9.21 22.90
N PHE A 42 10.71 9.86 23.42
CA PHE A 42 9.89 9.37 24.51
C PHE A 42 9.41 7.95 24.25
N ALA A 43 9.64 7.06 25.22
CA ALA A 43 9.30 5.65 25.16
C ALA A 43 9.90 4.88 23.96
N ASN A 44 10.93 5.42 23.30
CA ASN A 44 11.59 4.83 22.15
C ASN A 44 10.57 4.40 21.06
N ARG A 45 9.60 5.28 20.77
CA ARG A 45 8.43 4.97 19.94
C ARG A 45 8.44 5.74 18.62
N PRO A 46 8.91 5.12 17.52
CA PRO A 46 8.77 5.69 16.20
C PRO A 46 7.34 5.54 15.65
N PHE A 47 6.98 6.46 14.77
CA PHE A 47 5.77 6.45 13.96
C PHE A 47 6.15 6.57 12.48
N TYR A 48 5.41 5.86 11.63
CA TYR A 48 5.65 5.88 10.19
C TYR A 48 5.00 7.08 9.50
N SER A 49 3.80 7.51 9.95
CA SER A 49 3.13 8.69 9.42
C SER A 49 3.10 9.85 10.42
N LEU A 50 3.09 11.07 9.87
CA LEU A 50 2.97 12.28 10.65
C LEU A 50 1.63 12.34 11.39
N ASP A 51 0.55 11.87 10.77
CA ASP A 51 -0.78 11.89 11.37
C ASP A 51 -0.86 10.96 12.58
N GLN A 52 -0.29 9.75 12.49
CA GLN A 52 -0.19 8.84 13.64
C GLN A 52 0.56 9.49 14.82
N ALA A 53 1.66 10.18 14.53
CA ALA A 53 2.45 10.86 15.53
C ALA A 53 1.69 12.05 16.15
N ARG A 54 0.96 12.82 15.33
CA ARG A 54 0.13 13.95 15.78
C ARG A 54 -1.01 13.50 16.68
N THR A 55 -1.78 12.50 16.27
CA THR A 55 -2.87 11.96 17.09
C THR A 55 -2.36 11.47 18.44
N TYR A 56 -1.21 10.80 18.48
CA TYR A 56 -0.62 10.35 19.74
C TYR A 56 -0.08 11.51 20.58
N LEU A 57 0.51 12.54 19.96
CA LEU A 57 0.93 13.75 20.67
C LEU A 57 -0.26 14.47 21.32
N GLU A 58 -1.35 14.66 20.60
CA GLU A 58 -2.58 15.29 21.11
C GLU A 58 -3.12 14.54 22.34
N GLN A 59 -3.11 13.20 22.28
CA GLN A 59 -3.48 12.36 23.41
C GLN A 59 -2.57 12.58 24.62
N LEU A 60 -1.25 12.63 24.42
CA LEU A 60 -0.27 12.86 25.51
C LEU A 60 -0.44 14.24 26.15
N GLN A 61 -0.59 15.29 25.34
CA GLN A 61 -0.79 16.66 25.82
C GLN A 61 -2.11 16.83 26.57
N THR A 62 -3.15 16.08 26.16
CA THR A 62 -4.42 16.05 26.89
C THR A 62 -4.31 15.31 28.21
N THR A 63 -3.54 14.21 28.24
CA THR A 63 -3.40 13.35 29.44
C THR A 63 -2.46 13.96 30.47
N ASN A 64 -1.37 14.60 30.03
CA ASN A 64 -0.31 15.16 30.87
C ASN A 64 0.05 16.59 30.40
N PRO A 65 -0.81 17.59 30.65
CA PRO A 65 -0.66 18.94 30.09
C PRO A 65 0.57 19.69 30.60
N GLU A 66 1.13 19.29 31.74
CA GLU A 66 2.32 19.92 32.34
C GLU A 66 3.64 19.48 31.68
N VAL A 67 3.62 18.44 30.84
CA VAL A 67 4.82 17.92 30.17
C VAL A 67 4.94 18.53 28.77
N ASP A 68 6.09 19.15 28.48
CA ASP A 68 6.36 19.81 27.20
C ASP A 68 6.76 18.78 26.12
N TYR A 69 5.74 18.10 25.58
CA TYR A 69 5.89 17.17 24.46
C TYR A 69 5.94 17.91 23.12
N HIS A 70 6.86 17.50 22.24
CA HIS A 70 6.95 18.01 20.88
C HIS A 70 7.32 16.92 19.88
N LEU A 71 6.93 17.11 18.61
CA LEU A 71 7.29 16.21 17.52
C LEU A 71 8.72 16.46 17.05
N CYS A 72 9.44 15.38 16.76
CA CYS A 72 10.65 15.40 15.97
C CYS A 72 10.57 14.38 14.82
N PHE A 73 11.44 14.52 13.84
CA PHE A 73 11.53 13.60 12.71
C PHE A 73 12.95 13.55 12.17
N SER A 74 13.37 12.39 11.68
CA SER A 74 14.64 12.20 10.99
C SER A 74 14.59 10.95 10.11
N GLY A 75 15.69 10.68 9.41
CA GLY A 75 16.00 9.38 8.81
C GLY A 75 17.08 8.68 9.62
N ILE A 76 17.04 7.35 9.61
CA ILE A 76 18.14 6.48 10.06
C ILE A 76 18.57 5.60 8.90
N ASP A 77 19.86 5.27 8.80
CA ASP A 77 20.35 4.33 7.79
C ASP A 77 19.67 2.96 7.97
N VAL A 78 19.31 2.35 6.85
CA VAL A 78 18.68 1.02 6.82
C VAL A 78 19.56 -0.04 7.50
N ASP A 79 20.87 0.10 7.40
CA ASP A 79 21.84 -0.81 8.05
C ASP A 79 21.81 -0.73 9.59
N CYS A 80 21.22 0.31 10.16
CA CYS A 80 21.01 0.44 11.60
C CYS A 80 19.70 -0.19 12.09
N VAL A 81 18.88 -0.74 11.19
CA VAL A 81 17.57 -1.33 11.51
C VAL A 81 17.65 -2.85 11.41
N ASP A 82 17.57 -3.53 12.56
CA ASP A 82 17.53 -4.99 12.63
C ASP A 82 16.12 -5.52 12.37
N PHE A 83 15.76 -5.56 11.08
CA PHE A 83 14.45 -5.97 10.57
C PHE A 83 13.97 -7.35 11.03
N ASP A 84 14.86 -8.24 11.44
CA ASP A 84 14.53 -9.59 11.84
C ASP A 84 14.44 -9.73 13.38
N ASN A 85 14.60 -8.64 14.14
CA ASN A 85 14.50 -8.63 15.59
C ASN A 85 13.05 -8.70 16.10
N LEU A 86 12.67 -9.89 16.57
CA LEU A 86 11.33 -10.14 17.10
C LEU A 86 11.13 -9.67 18.55
N GLU A 87 12.19 -9.28 19.26
CA GLU A 87 12.11 -8.85 20.67
C GLU A 87 11.63 -7.39 20.82
N PHE A 88 11.60 -6.63 19.73
CA PHE A 88 11.09 -5.26 19.77
C PHE A 88 9.60 -5.20 20.15
N PRO A 89 9.17 -4.15 20.88
CA PRO A 89 7.76 -3.94 21.16
C PRO A 89 6.91 -3.85 19.88
N MET A 90 5.64 -4.23 19.98
CA MET A 90 4.74 -4.31 18.82
C MET A 90 4.69 -3.02 17.98
N TRP A 91 4.64 -1.85 18.62
CA TRP A 91 4.61 -0.57 17.91
C TRP A 91 5.87 -0.31 17.07
N HIS A 92 7.03 -0.73 17.57
CA HIS A 92 8.29 -0.61 16.86
C HIS A 92 8.31 -1.58 15.67
N ARG A 93 7.86 -2.82 15.88
CA ARG A 93 7.72 -3.82 14.79
C ARG A 93 6.75 -3.35 13.71
N VAL A 94 5.66 -2.66 14.04
CA VAL A 94 4.76 -2.05 13.05
C VAL A 94 5.50 -1.03 12.18
N TRP A 95 6.26 -0.12 12.78
CA TRP A 95 7.08 0.85 12.04
C TRP A 95 8.11 0.16 11.14
N MET A 96 8.79 -0.88 11.64
CA MET A 96 9.74 -1.68 10.86
C MET A 96 9.07 -2.38 9.68
N ASN A 97 7.93 -3.03 9.90
CA ASN A 97 7.20 -3.74 8.85
C ASN A 97 6.75 -2.79 7.73
N GLN A 98 6.31 -1.58 8.08
CA GLN A 98 5.95 -0.56 7.08
C GLN A 98 7.17 -0.16 6.23
N HIS A 99 8.34 -0.02 6.84
CA HIS A 99 9.59 0.24 6.11
C HIS A 99 10.05 -0.94 5.27
N GLN A 100 9.93 -2.18 5.76
CA GLN A 100 10.25 -3.37 4.97
C GLN A 100 9.38 -3.43 3.71
N VAL A 101 8.07 -3.23 3.84
CA VAL A 101 7.14 -3.21 2.70
C VAL A 101 7.53 -2.12 1.71
N ARG A 102 7.84 -0.90 2.18
CA ARG A 102 8.33 0.19 1.34
C ARG A 102 9.61 -0.20 0.59
N LEU A 103 10.59 -0.77 1.27
CA LEU A 103 11.87 -1.17 0.67
C LEU A 103 11.70 -2.29 -0.36
N ILE A 104 10.84 -3.27 -0.08
CA ILE A 104 10.48 -4.32 -1.05
C ILE A 104 9.87 -3.69 -2.29
N LYS A 105 8.88 -2.79 -2.13
CA LYS A 105 8.24 -2.07 -3.23
C LYS A 105 9.25 -1.31 -4.10
N LEU A 106 10.12 -0.50 -3.48
CA LEU A 106 11.18 0.25 -4.20
C LEU A 106 12.11 -0.67 -4.99
N ARG A 107 12.55 -1.77 -4.38
CA ARG A 107 13.44 -2.74 -5.03
C ARG A 107 12.75 -3.46 -6.17
N MET A 108 11.47 -3.77 -6.04
CA MET A 108 10.70 -4.40 -7.12
C MET A 108 10.50 -3.42 -8.29
N TRP A 109 10.17 -2.16 -8.04
CA TRP A 109 9.96 -1.17 -9.12
C TRP A 109 11.23 -0.88 -9.94
N LYS A 110 12.42 -1.13 -9.38
CA LYS A 110 13.69 -0.97 -10.10
C LYS A 110 14.08 -2.17 -10.94
N LYS A 111 13.40 -3.32 -10.79
CA LYS A 111 13.70 -4.52 -11.56
C LYS A 111 13.19 -4.38 -12.99
N SER A 112 13.97 -4.90 -13.92
CA SER A 112 13.53 -5.11 -15.30
C SER A 112 12.43 -6.18 -15.36
N GLU A 113 11.61 -6.13 -16.40
CA GLU A 113 10.60 -7.17 -16.68
C GLU A 113 11.22 -8.58 -16.68
N GLN A 114 12.42 -8.74 -17.23
CA GLN A 114 13.15 -10.01 -17.25
C GLN A 114 13.56 -10.50 -15.84
N GLU A 115 13.83 -9.61 -14.91
CA GLU A 115 14.08 -9.97 -13.53
C GLU A 115 12.80 -10.31 -12.78
N LEU A 116 11.71 -9.59 -13.08
CA LEU A 116 10.40 -9.82 -12.46
C LEU A 116 9.76 -11.11 -12.92
N SER A 117 9.90 -11.47 -14.20
CA SER A 117 9.38 -12.73 -14.74
C SER A 117 9.99 -13.96 -14.07
N LYS A 118 11.23 -13.85 -13.57
CA LYS A 118 11.88 -14.93 -12.79
C LYS A 118 11.29 -15.10 -11.39
N LEU A 119 10.60 -14.10 -10.86
CA LEU A 119 9.97 -14.13 -9.53
C LEU A 119 8.52 -14.63 -9.58
N ILE A 120 7.89 -14.59 -10.75
CA ILE A 120 6.53 -15.08 -10.96
C ILE A 120 6.60 -16.48 -11.55
N GLN A 121 6.13 -17.46 -10.78
CA GLN A 121 6.01 -18.82 -11.28
C GLN A 121 5.03 -18.85 -12.47
N ASN A 122 5.43 -19.49 -13.56
CA ASN A 122 4.66 -19.57 -14.82
C ASN A 122 4.30 -18.20 -15.42
N TYR A 123 5.20 -17.21 -15.31
CA TYR A 123 4.97 -15.85 -15.84
C TYR A 123 4.38 -15.82 -17.25
N ASP A 124 4.98 -16.54 -18.20
CA ASP A 124 4.52 -16.59 -19.60
C ASP A 124 3.08 -17.08 -19.72
N GLU A 125 2.69 -18.07 -18.91
CA GLU A 125 1.33 -18.59 -18.86
C GLU A 125 0.36 -17.53 -18.32
N VAL A 126 0.75 -16.77 -17.30
CA VAL A 126 -0.08 -15.70 -16.74
C VAL A 126 -0.25 -14.57 -17.75
N ILE A 127 0.81 -14.16 -18.45
CA ILE A 127 0.74 -13.12 -19.47
C ILE A 127 -0.09 -13.57 -20.68
N ALA A 128 0.09 -14.81 -21.13
CA ALA A 128 -0.74 -15.38 -22.20
C ALA A 128 -2.21 -15.43 -21.80
N TRP A 129 -2.51 -15.85 -20.57
CA TRP A 129 -3.86 -15.86 -20.01
C TRP A 129 -4.45 -14.44 -19.92
N GLN A 130 -3.70 -13.46 -19.42
CA GLN A 130 -4.16 -12.07 -19.34
C GLN A 130 -4.49 -11.52 -20.73
N THR A 131 -3.61 -11.79 -21.70
CA THR A 131 -3.77 -11.35 -23.09
C THR A 131 -5.02 -11.97 -23.73
N ALA A 132 -5.21 -13.28 -23.56
CA ALA A 132 -6.37 -14.00 -24.09
C ALA A 132 -7.70 -13.51 -23.48
N ASN A 133 -7.67 -13.00 -22.25
CA ASN A 133 -8.85 -12.51 -21.54
C ASN A 133 -8.93 -10.98 -21.46
N ASN A 134 -8.12 -10.26 -22.25
CA ASN A 134 -8.17 -8.80 -22.32
C ASN A 134 -9.32 -8.34 -23.23
N THR A 135 -10.55 -8.63 -22.82
CA THR A 135 -11.77 -8.33 -23.58
C THR A 135 -12.60 -7.27 -22.85
N THR A 136 -13.58 -6.68 -23.53
CA THR A 136 -14.56 -5.79 -22.89
C THR A 136 -15.54 -6.54 -21.99
N GLU A 137 -15.70 -7.85 -22.19
CA GLU A 137 -16.62 -8.70 -21.42
C GLU A 137 -16.10 -9.02 -20.02
N PHE A 138 -14.79 -9.25 -19.88
CA PHE A 138 -14.19 -9.67 -18.62
C PHE A 138 -13.12 -8.71 -18.13
N CYS A 139 -13.07 -8.54 -16.82
CA CYS A 139 -11.99 -7.88 -16.10
C CYS A 139 -11.19 -8.95 -15.35
N HIS A 140 -9.87 -8.96 -15.58
CA HIS A 140 -8.95 -9.86 -14.88
C HIS A 140 -8.54 -9.27 -13.55
N TYR A 141 -8.27 -10.14 -12.59
CA TYR A 141 -7.69 -9.75 -11.30
C TYR A 141 -6.73 -10.81 -10.80
N TYR A 142 -5.85 -10.37 -9.92
CA TYR A 142 -4.86 -11.15 -9.21
C TYR A 142 -5.05 -10.97 -7.71
N TYR A 143 -4.72 -11.99 -6.94
CA TYR A 143 -4.62 -11.89 -5.49
C TYR A 143 -3.60 -12.92 -4.98
N VAL A 144 -3.04 -12.65 -3.81
CA VAL A 144 -2.11 -13.55 -3.15
C VAL A 144 -2.87 -14.32 -2.09
N GLN A 145 -2.73 -15.64 -2.05
CA GLN A 145 -3.36 -16.48 -1.04
C GLN A 145 -2.34 -17.41 -0.40
N SER A 146 -2.49 -17.66 0.90
CA SER A 146 -1.76 -18.72 1.59
C SER A 146 -2.13 -20.09 1.02
N CYS A 147 -1.14 -20.92 0.71
CA CYS A 147 -1.33 -22.27 0.19
C CYS A 147 -0.78 -23.38 1.12
N ASP A 148 -0.37 -23.01 2.33
CA ASP A 148 0.00 -23.94 3.39
C ASP A 148 -1.22 -24.51 4.15
N ASP A 149 -1.00 -25.62 4.87
CA ASP A 149 -2.02 -26.30 5.68
C ASP A 149 -2.27 -25.64 7.05
N LYS A 150 -1.94 -24.36 7.24
CA LYS A 150 -2.16 -23.69 8.53
C LYS A 150 -3.63 -23.30 8.70
N SER A 151 -4.06 -23.19 9.95
CA SER A 151 -5.49 -23.06 10.33
C SER A 151 -6.20 -21.79 9.86
N ILE A 152 -5.48 -20.74 9.45
CA ILE A 152 -6.07 -19.47 9.01
C ILE A 152 -5.64 -19.20 7.57
N ALA A 153 -6.59 -19.30 6.65
CA ALA A 153 -6.40 -18.84 5.29
C ALA A 153 -6.20 -17.32 5.28
N MET A 154 -5.21 -16.85 4.53
CA MET A 154 -4.95 -15.43 4.33
C MET A 154 -4.97 -15.12 2.84
N SER A 155 -5.56 -13.97 2.50
CA SER A 155 -5.56 -13.45 1.14
C SER A 155 -5.32 -11.94 1.12
N SER A 156 -4.68 -11.45 0.07
CA SER A 156 -4.64 -10.03 -0.24
C SER A 156 -5.98 -9.54 -0.79
N SER A 157 -6.11 -8.22 -0.91
CA SER A 157 -7.11 -7.62 -1.80
C SER A 157 -6.85 -8.01 -3.26
N HIS A 158 -7.90 -7.95 -4.08
CA HIS A 158 -7.80 -8.11 -5.52
C HIS A 158 -7.11 -6.89 -6.15
N THR A 159 -6.18 -7.13 -7.07
CA THR A 159 -5.49 -6.09 -7.86
C THR A 159 -5.58 -6.45 -9.34
N PRO A 160 -5.73 -5.48 -10.25
CA PRO A 160 -5.69 -5.78 -11.68
C PRO A 160 -4.25 -5.95 -12.18
N ASP A 161 -3.26 -5.55 -11.39
CA ASP A 161 -1.85 -5.59 -11.76
C ASP A 161 -1.13 -6.79 -11.13
N ILE A 162 -0.64 -7.69 -11.99
CA ILE A 162 0.17 -8.85 -11.59
C ILE A 162 1.42 -8.44 -10.82
N PHE A 163 1.97 -7.27 -11.11
CA PHE A 163 3.15 -6.77 -10.45
C PHE A 163 2.86 -6.37 -9.00
N GLU A 164 1.73 -5.70 -8.73
CA GLU A 164 1.27 -5.45 -7.36
C GLU A 164 0.97 -6.76 -6.59
N ALA A 165 0.45 -7.78 -7.27
CA ALA A 165 0.27 -9.10 -6.67
C ALA A 165 1.62 -9.75 -6.32
N LEU A 166 2.63 -9.65 -7.19
CA LEU A 166 3.99 -10.13 -6.91
C LEU A 166 4.60 -9.40 -5.71
N ILE A 167 4.51 -8.07 -5.66
CA ILE A 167 5.02 -7.30 -4.51
C ILE A 167 4.33 -7.78 -3.23
N THR A 168 3.02 -7.94 -3.26
CA THR A 168 2.25 -8.44 -2.10
C THR A 168 2.73 -9.82 -1.66
N LYS A 169 3.00 -10.73 -2.61
CA LYS A 169 3.51 -12.08 -2.32
C LYS A 169 4.86 -12.00 -1.62
N VAL A 170 5.81 -11.23 -2.17
CA VAL A 170 7.13 -11.06 -1.56
C VAL A 170 7.02 -10.44 -0.16
N CYS A 171 6.10 -9.48 0.04
CA CYS A 171 5.83 -8.91 1.36
C CYS A 171 5.31 -9.96 2.35
N PHE A 172 4.35 -10.79 1.94
CA PHE A 172 3.80 -11.87 2.76
C PHE A 172 4.86 -12.89 3.14
N GLU A 173 5.64 -13.38 2.17
CA GLU A 173 6.72 -14.35 2.42
C GLU A 173 7.82 -13.79 3.33
N LYS A 174 8.13 -12.49 3.23
CA LYS A 174 9.14 -11.86 4.10
C LYS A 174 8.63 -11.61 5.52
N THR A 175 7.38 -11.16 5.66
CA THR A 175 6.78 -10.86 6.98
C THR A 175 6.26 -12.11 7.70
N MET A 176 6.09 -13.21 6.97
CA MET A 176 5.59 -14.49 7.47
C MET A 176 6.39 -15.65 6.86
N PRO A 177 7.66 -15.83 7.25
CA PRO A 177 8.59 -16.76 6.59
C PRO A 177 8.21 -18.24 6.75
N GLU A 178 7.34 -18.59 7.70
CA GLU A 178 6.84 -19.96 7.89
C GLU A 178 5.58 -20.29 7.08
N ARG A 179 5.14 -19.38 6.22
CA ARG A 179 3.91 -19.46 5.44
C ARG A 179 4.25 -19.52 3.96
N GLU A 180 3.46 -20.27 3.20
CA GLU A 180 3.61 -20.38 1.75
C GLU A 180 2.50 -19.63 1.05
N PHE A 181 2.84 -18.89 0.01
CA PHE A 181 1.89 -18.04 -0.73
C PHE A 181 2.00 -18.27 -2.23
N LYS A 182 0.85 -18.18 -2.91
CA LYS A 182 0.75 -18.24 -4.36
C LYS A 182 -0.04 -17.06 -4.89
N ILE A 183 0.27 -16.65 -6.13
CA ILE A 183 -0.54 -15.68 -6.86
C ILE A 183 -1.64 -16.48 -7.57
N GLU A 184 -2.87 -16.14 -7.24
CA GLU A 184 -4.07 -16.62 -7.92
C GLU A 184 -4.59 -15.56 -8.88
N ARG A 185 -5.37 -16.00 -9.86
CA ARG A 185 -5.95 -15.14 -10.90
C ARG A 185 -7.38 -15.53 -11.18
N GLY A 186 -8.20 -14.55 -11.57
CA GLY A 186 -9.61 -14.77 -11.87
C GLY A 186 -10.18 -13.75 -12.82
N LEU A 187 -11.38 -14.04 -13.31
CA LEU A 187 -12.17 -13.14 -14.14
C LEU A 187 -13.44 -12.76 -13.39
N ILE A 188 -13.85 -11.52 -13.58
CA ILE A 188 -15.17 -11.03 -13.20
C ILE A 188 -15.80 -10.36 -14.42
N HIS A 189 -17.10 -10.53 -14.57
CA HIS A 189 -17.83 -9.92 -15.69
C HIS A 189 -17.81 -8.39 -15.53
N THR A 190 -17.52 -7.68 -16.62
CA THR A 190 -17.45 -6.21 -16.63
C THR A 190 -18.74 -5.60 -16.10
N ASP A 191 -19.89 -6.20 -16.43
CA ASP A 191 -21.19 -5.74 -15.95
C ASP A 191 -21.30 -5.80 -14.43
N SER A 192 -20.74 -6.83 -13.80
CA SER A 192 -20.75 -6.98 -12.35
C SER A 192 -19.95 -5.86 -11.67
N ILE A 193 -18.73 -5.57 -12.14
CA ILE A 193 -17.91 -4.46 -11.63
C ILE A 193 -18.63 -3.12 -11.80
N LEU A 194 -19.09 -2.82 -13.01
CA LEU A 194 -19.67 -1.51 -13.32
C LEU A 194 -21.06 -1.29 -12.71
N SER A 195 -21.68 -2.36 -12.22
CA SER A 195 -22.94 -2.30 -11.47
C SER A 195 -22.74 -2.16 -9.94
N MET A 196 -21.50 -2.25 -9.44
CA MET A 196 -21.23 -2.08 -8.02
C MET A 196 -21.64 -0.68 -7.56
N ASP A 197 -22.31 -0.61 -6.41
CA ASP A 197 -22.77 0.63 -5.81
C ASP A 197 -22.50 0.68 -4.30
N GLY A 198 -22.72 1.88 -3.72
CA GLY A 198 -22.55 2.13 -2.29
C GLY A 198 -21.14 1.87 -1.77
N ARG A 199 -21.04 1.45 -0.51
CA ARG A 199 -19.76 1.27 0.19
C ARG A 199 -18.84 0.21 -0.45
N THR A 200 -19.42 -0.73 -1.19
CA THR A 200 -18.66 -1.74 -1.92
C THR A 200 -17.93 -1.10 -3.10
N ALA A 201 -18.59 -0.20 -3.84
CA ALA A 201 -17.96 0.56 -4.90
C ALA A 201 -16.84 1.46 -4.37
N ASP A 202 -17.07 2.15 -3.25
CA ASP A 202 -16.05 3.00 -2.62
C ASP A 202 -14.78 2.20 -2.27
N PHE A 203 -14.94 0.97 -1.78
CA PHE A 203 -13.83 0.09 -1.44
C PHE A 203 -13.05 -0.40 -2.66
N PHE A 204 -13.72 -0.63 -3.80
CA PHE A 204 -13.11 -1.11 -5.04
C PHE A 204 -12.87 -0.02 -6.07
N GLN A 205 -12.91 1.26 -5.69
CA GLN A 205 -12.93 2.37 -6.65
C GLN A 205 -11.69 2.38 -7.56
N GLU A 206 -10.48 2.20 -7.01
CA GLU A 206 -9.24 2.12 -7.81
C GLU A 206 -9.27 0.95 -8.80
N PHE A 207 -9.77 -0.21 -8.37
CA PHE A 207 -9.93 -1.40 -9.21
C PHE A 207 -10.95 -1.17 -10.33
N ILE A 208 -12.08 -0.52 -10.01
CA ILE A 208 -13.11 -0.14 -10.97
C ILE A 208 -12.54 0.84 -12.01
N ASP A 209 -11.83 1.87 -11.57
CA ASP A 209 -11.33 2.92 -12.46
C ASP A 209 -10.23 2.41 -13.39
N TYR A 210 -9.33 1.55 -12.89
CA TYR A 210 -8.36 0.84 -13.73
C TYR A 210 -9.06 0.10 -14.88
N HIS A 211 -10.11 -0.66 -14.57
CA HIS A 211 -10.81 -1.43 -15.59
C HIS A 211 -11.64 -0.57 -16.54
N LYS A 212 -12.20 0.56 -16.08
CA LYS A 212 -12.85 1.54 -16.99
C LYS A 212 -11.86 2.11 -17.99
N GLU A 213 -10.66 2.50 -17.54
CA GLU A 213 -9.61 2.99 -18.43
C GLU A 213 -9.20 1.91 -19.44
N ARG A 214 -8.94 0.69 -18.97
CA ARG A 214 -8.62 -0.46 -19.82
C ARG A 214 -9.71 -0.71 -20.88
N ILE A 215 -10.98 -0.72 -20.48
CA ILE A 215 -12.11 -0.94 -21.39
C ILE A 215 -12.20 0.20 -22.40
N THR A 216 -12.02 1.45 -21.97
CA THR A 216 -12.01 2.62 -22.86
C THR A 216 -10.90 2.51 -23.91
N ASN A 217 -9.74 1.99 -23.53
CA ASN A 217 -8.62 1.75 -24.46
C ASN A 217 -8.89 0.60 -25.44
N LEU A 218 -9.70 -0.40 -25.05
CA LEU A 218 -10.10 -1.51 -25.92
C LEU A 218 -11.23 -1.12 -26.88
N ASP A 219 -12.23 -0.41 -26.37
CA ASP A 219 -13.42 0.04 -27.08
C ASP A 219 -13.92 1.37 -26.48
N PRO A 220 -13.55 2.52 -27.08
CA PRO A 220 -13.95 3.83 -26.60
C PRO A 220 -15.46 4.06 -26.57
N GLU A 221 -16.23 3.34 -27.39
CA GLU A 221 -17.68 3.50 -27.47
C GLU A 221 -18.43 2.66 -26.43
N TYR A 222 -17.77 1.67 -25.81
CA TYR A 222 -18.40 0.72 -24.88
C TYR A 222 -19.08 1.42 -23.70
N LEU A 223 -18.37 2.33 -23.02
CA LEU A 223 -18.90 3.04 -21.86
C LEU A 223 -19.94 4.09 -22.25
N VAL A 224 -19.73 4.78 -23.38
CA VAL A 224 -20.68 5.78 -23.91
C VAL A 224 -22.02 5.13 -24.25
N ASN A 225 -21.99 4.01 -24.96
CA ASN A 225 -23.19 3.25 -25.31
C ASN A 225 -23.92 2.73 -24.07
N ARG A 226 -23.18 2.36 -23.02
CA ARG A 226 -23.77 1.93 -21.74
C ARG A 226 -24.46 3.08 -21.01
N GLU A 227 -23.84 4.26 -20.92
CA GLU A 227 -24.46 5.44 -20.28
C GLU A 227 -25.78 5.80 -20.96
N ILE A 228 -25.80 5.84 -22.30
CA ILE A 228 -27.01 6.08 -23.10
C ILE A 228 -28.11 5.06 -22.80
N VAL A 229 -27.78 3.76 -22.70
CA VAL A 229 -28.75 2.70 -22.36
C VAL A 229 -29.28 2.86 -20.93
N THR A 230 -28.44 3.27 -20.00
CA THR A 230 -28.83 3.42 -18.58
C THR A 230 -29.74 4.63 -18.38
N GLU A 231 -29.48 5.75 -19.07
CA GLU A 231 -30.34 6.93 -19.10
C GLU A 231 -31.70 6.63 -19.76
N THR A 232 -31.69 5.93 -20.91
CA THR A 232 -32.92 5.54 -21.61
C THR A 232 -33.81 4.65 -20.73
N ARG A 233 -33.24 3.82 -19.85
CA ARG A 233 -33.98 3.00 -18.88
C ARG A 233 -34.52 3.80 -17.70
N LYS A 234 -33.84 4.88 -17.26
CA LYS A 234 -34.34 5.78 -16.20
C LYS A 234 -35.50 6.66 -16.66
N VAL A 235 -35.50 7.08 -17.93
CA VAL A 235 -36.57 7.93 -18.52
C VAL A 235 -37.88 7.16 -18.75
N LYS A 236 -37.83 5.82 -18.81
CA LYS A 236 -39.01 4.95 -19.04
C LYS A 236 -39.69 4.43 -17.76
N ARG A 237 -39.31 4.91 -16.57
CA ARG A 237 -40.01 4.63 -15.31
C ARG A 237 -40.79 5.86 -14.85
#